data_AF-A0A0L0W9U6-F1
#
_entry.id   AF-A0A0L0W9U6-F1
#
_cell.length_a   1.000
_cell.length_b   1.000
_cell.length_c   1.000
_cell.angle_alpha   90.00
_cell.angle_beta   90.00
_cell.angle_gamma   90.00
#
_symmetry.space_group_name_H-M   'P 1'
#
loop_
_entity.id
_entity.type
_entity.pdbx_description
1 polymer ?
#
loop_
_entity_poly.entity_id
_entity_poly.type
_entity_poly.pdbx_seq_one_letter_code
_entity_poly.pdbx_strand_id
1 'polypeptide(L)'
;MEDVNILSPGKRLRQIRKMLKLGQETLAGDKFSKNYISMFENDKRAINAINAGYLANRINTLAKKTGENIEIDSSYLLKSNIDIAKDKCQGWLSEVDNNLSLDIRKIYENLYKVIILSSEYDLIKYRARALYLKGKYSLLNSRYECAITQFLEALIYYGQENDYNGISEIYKSIGKVYYLQKEYKQALIYFNLSDSILEKSKLVDSSKRNEIKYYRALCYHDMDDDAMAKRIIKDVNMENLKVMELAEKVNNIFAI
;
A
#
# COMPACT_ATOMS: atom_id res chain seq x y z
N MET A 1 4.35 7.88 17.81
CA MET A 1 4.57 8.47 16.46
C MET A 1 6.05 8.63 16.10
N GLU A 2 7.01 8.11 16.88
CA GLU A 2 8.44 8.19 16.54
C GLU A 2 8.80 7.42 15.25
N ASP A 3 8.02 6.39 14.90
CA ASP A 3 8.31 5.51 13.77
C ASP A 3 8.24 6.17 12.39
N VAL A 4 7.59 7.33 12.24
CA VAL A 4 7.56 8.07 10.97
C VAL A 4 8.82 8.91 10.75
N ASN A 5 9.61 9.17 11.79
CA ASN A 5 10.84 9.95 11.64
C ASN A 5 11.90 9.14 10.86
N ILE A 6 12.49 9.75 9.83
CA ILE A 6 13.57 9.15 9.05
C ILE A 6 14.87 9.89 9.34
N LEU A 7 15.83 9.12 9.86
CA LEU A 7 17.18 9.60 10.05
C LEU A 7 17.95 9.52 8.73
N SER A 8 18.70 10.58 8.45
CA SER A 8 19.69 10.61 7.37
C SER A 8 20.77 9.54 7.57
N PRO A 9 21.49 9.15 6.50
CA PRO A 9 22.65 8.25 6.61
C PRO A 9 23.62 8.62 7.74
N GLY A 10 23.98 9.91 7.86
CA GLY A 10 24.86 10.39 8.91
C GLY A 10 24.26 10.24 10.30
N LYS A 11 23.00 10.66 10.48
CA LYS A 11 22.31 10.55 11.77
C LYS A 11 22.10 9.10 12.21
N ARG A 12 21.88 8.17 11.27
CA ARG A 12 21.82 6.73 11.53
C ARG A 12 23.13 6.20 12.08
N LEU A 13 24.25 6.56 11.46
CA LEU A 13 25.58 6.20 11.98
C LEU A 13 25.79 6.76 13.38
N ARG A 14 25.44 8.03 13.59
CA ARG A 14 25.56 8.71 14.88
C ARG A 14 24.73 8.03 15.97
N GLN A 15 23.51 7.60 15.65
CA GLN A 15 22.63 6.90 16.57
C GLN A 15 23.26 5.57 17.00
N ILE A 16 23.70 4.73 16.06
CA ILE A 16 24.35 3.46 16.35
C ILE A 16 25.61 3.66 17.18
N ARG A 17 26.45 4.63 16.80
CA ARG A 17 27.68 4.94 17.54
C ARG A 17 27.37 5.30 19.00
N LYS A 18 26.33 6.10 19.24
CA LYS A 18 25.89 6.48 20.59
C LYS A 18 25.31 5.29 21.36
N MET A 19 24.53 4.41 20.73
CA MET A 19 24.01 3.19 21.34
C MET A 19 25.17 2.29 21.81
N LEU A 20 26.19 2.13 20.97
CA LEU A 20 27.41 1.38 21.30
C LEU A 20 28.39 2.14 22.22
N LYS A 21 28.04 3.36 22.65
CA LYS A 21 28.88 4.23 23.49
C LYS A 21 30.29 4.47 22.92
N LEU A 22 30.42 4.53 21.59
CA LEU A 22 31.70 4.65 20.90
C LEU A 22 32.11 6.11 20.66
N GLY A 23 33.42 6.37 20.76
CA GLY A 23 34.03 7.60 20.25
C GLY A 23 34.09 7.62 18.72
N GLN A 24 34.09 8.81 18.12
CA GLN A 24 34.27 8.96 16.66
C GLN A 24 35.64 8.44 16.21
N GLU A 25 36.69 8.61 17.02
CA GLU A 25 38.05 8.08 16.75
C GLU A 25 38.05 6.54 16.73
N THR A 26 37.40 5.92 17.71
CA THR A 26 37.25 4.46 17.78
C THR A 26 36.55 3.90 16.55
N LEU A 27 35.46 4.57 16.12
CA LEU A 27 34.72 4.19 14.92
C LEU A 27 35.53 4.44 13.64
N ALA A 28 36.31 5.52 13.58
CA ALA A 28 37.13 5.86 12.43
C ALA A 28 38.19 4.78 12.15
N GLY A 29 38.82 4.26 13.22
CA GLY A 29 39.92 3.30 13.10
C GLY A 29 41.06 3.84 12.25
N ASP A 30 41.76 2.94 11.56
CA ASP A 30 42.92 3.32 10.74
C ASP A 30 42.53 3.82 9.35
N LYS A 31 41.28 3.56 8.93
CA LYS A 31 40.81 3.88 7.57
C LYS A 31 40.26 5.29 7.42
N PHE A 32 39.66 5.85 8.46
CA PHE A 32 39.05 7.17 8.42
C PHE A 32 39.69 8.10 9.44
N SER A 33 39.60 9.42 9.20
CA SER A 33 39.87 10.38 10.25
C SER A 33 38.62 10.59 11.12
N LYS A 34 38.81 10.98 12.39
CA LYS A 34 37.72 11.45 13.26
C LYS A 34 36.85 12.50 12.57
N ASN A 35 37.50 13.42 11.85
CA ASN A 35 36.81 14.48 11.12
C ASN A 35 35.95 13.92 9.98
N TYR A 36 36.40 12.88 9.27
CA TYR A 36 35.59 12.20 8.26
C TYR A 36 34.28 11.66 8.87
N ILE A 37 34.38 10.94 10.00
CA ILE A 37 33.21 10.41 10.72
C ILE A 37 32.29 11.55 11.15
N SER A 38 32.84 12.62 11.73
CA SER A 38 32.06 13.78 12.15
C SER A 38 31.34 14.46 10.99
N MET A 39 32.02 14.68 9.86
CA MET A 39 31.40 15.27 8.68
C MET A 39 30.28 14.40 8.13
N PHE A 40 30.47 13.08 8.07
CA PHE A 40 29.44 12.16 7.63
C PHE A 40 28.25 12.15 8.61
N GLU A 41 28.49 12.07 9.93
CA GLU A 41 27.42 12.07 10.95
C GLU A 41 26.53 13.31 10.94
N ASN A 42 27.05 14.43 10.44
CA ASN A 42 26.34 15.71 10.31
C ASN A 42 25.87 15.98 8.88
N ASP A 43 25.83 14.96 8.03
CA ASP A 43 25.38 15.02 6.63
C ASP A 43 26.16 16.03 5.76
N LYS A 44 27.36 16.43 6.19
CA LYS A 44 28.25 17.35 5.45
C LYS A 44 29.13 16.63 4.42
N ARG A 45 29.12 15.30 4.40
CA ARG A 45 29.90 14.47 3.47
C ARG A 45 29.12 13.20 3.16
N ALA A 46 29.04 12.82 1.88
CA ALA A 46 28.50 11.54 1.45
C ALA A 46 29.52 10.41 1.61
N ILE A 47 29.03 9.17 1.64
CA ILE A 47 29.85 7.96 1.72
C ILE A 47 29.64 7.11 0.46
N ASN A 48 30.70 6.45 -0.01
CA ASN A 48 30.61 5.49 -1.11
C ASN A 48 30.40 4.06 -0.58
N ALA A 49 30.02 3.14 -1.45
CA ALA A 49 29.69 1.76 -1.06
C ALA A 49 30.85 1.03 -0.35
N ILE A 50 32.09 1.21 -0.81
CA ILE A 50 33.28 0.57 -0.21
C ILE A 50 33.48 1.05 1.23
N ASN A 51 33.35 2.35 1.46
CA ASN A 51 33.51 2.95 2.77
C ASN A 51 32.33 2.63 3.70
N ALA A 52 31.12 2.57 3.17
CA ALA A 52 29.93 2.11 3.91
C ALA A 52 30.09 0.65 4.35
N GLY A 53 30.57 -0.23 3.46
CA GLY A 53 30.85 -1.63 3.80
C GLY A 53 31.89 -1.78 4.89
N TYR A 54 32.96 -0.98 4.85
CA TYR A 54 33.94 -0.97 5.93
C TYR A 54 33.34 -0.52 7.27
N LEU A 55 32.56 0.57 7.29
CA LEU A 55 31.93 1.06 8.52
C LEU A 55 30.93 0.05 9.09
N ALA A 56 30.12 -0.58 8.23
CA ALA A 56 29.16 -1.62 8.64
C ALA A 56 29.89 -2.80 9.30
N ASN A 57 30.92 -3.35 8.66
CA ASN A 57 31.72 -4.45 9.23
C ASN A 57 32.38 -4.06 10.56
N ARG A 58 32.90 -2.83 10.64
CA ARG A 58 33.52 -2.32 11.86
C ARG A 58 32.50 -2.17 13.00
N ILE A 59 31.31 -1.66 12.71
CA ILE A 59 30.20 -1.56 13.67
C ILE A 59 29.82 -2.94 14.17
N ASN A 60 29.58 -3.90 13.27
CA ASN A 60 29.17 -5.25 13.64
C ASN A 60 30.25 -5.93 14.51
N THR A 61 31.53 -5.69 14.20
CA THR A 61 32.65 -6.22 15.01
C THR A 61 32.69 -5.59 16.40
N LEU A 62 32.49 -4.27 16.50
CA LEU A 62 32.49 -3.56 17.78
C LEU A 62 31.26 -3.93 18.62
N ALA A 63 30.09 -4.05 18.00
CA ALA A 63 28.85 -4.49 18.66
C ALA A 63 29.01 -5.89 19.27
N LYS A 64 29.58 -6.84 18.52
CA LYS A 64 29.89 -8.19 19.02
C LYS A 64 30.83 -8.17 20.22
N LYS A 65 31.84 -7.28 20.22
CA LYS A 65 32.78 -7.14 21.35
C LYS A 65 32.12 -6.54 22.59
N THR A 66 31.16 -5.64 22.43
CA THR A 66 30.43 -5.03 23.55
C THR A 66 29.23 -5.88 24.02
N GLY A 67 28.95 -7.02 23.37
CA GLY A 67 27.81 -7.88 23.68
C GLY A 67 26.47 -7.30 23.22
N GLU A 68 26.49 -6.29 22.34
CA GLU A 68 25.30 -5.62 21.83
C GLU A 68 24.80 -6.35 20.57
N ASN A 69 23.50 -6.63 20.51
CA ASN A 69 22.88 -7.30 19.37
C ASN A 69 22.57 -6.30 18.25
N ILE A 70 23.61 -5.69 17.68
CA ILE A 70 23.50 -4.77 16.55
C ILE A 70 24.24 -5.37 15.35
N GLU A 71 23.50 -5.58 14.27
CA GLU A 71 24.04 -5.99 12.99
C GLU A 71 23.41 -5.14 11.89
N ILE A 72 24.26 -4.50 11.09
CA ILE A 72 23.85 -3.68 9.96
C ILE A 72 24.56 -4.10 8.68
N ASP A 73 23.88 -3.90 7.56
CA ASP A 73 24.49 -4.00 6.23
C ASP A 73 24.95 -2.63 5.73
N SER A 74 25.88 -2.63 4.77
CA SER A 74 26.36 -1.43 4.08
C SER A 74 25.23 -0.57 3.50
N SER A 75 24.16 -1.20 2.99
CA SER A 75 22.98 -0.51 2.45
C SER A 75 22.30 0.39 3.48
N TYR A 76 22.38 0.06 4.78
CA TYR A 76 21.82 0.89 5.85
C TYR A 76 22.50 2.27 5.92
N LEU A 77 23.75 2.39 5.49
CA LEU A 77 24.47 3.68 5.44
C LEU A 77 24.38 4.38 4.08
N LEU A 78 23.78 3.72 3.07
CA LEU A 78 23.69 4.21 1.69
C LEU A 78 22.27 4.63 1.29
N LYS A 79 21.25 3.93 1.78
CA LYS A 79 19.84 4.19 1.42
C LYS A 79 19.50 5.66 1.64
N SER A 80 18.88 6.29 0.67
CA SER A 80 18.37 7.65 0.85
C SER A 80 17.23 7.67 1.85
N ASN A 81 16.84 8.87 2.33
CA ASN A 81 15.66 9.00 3.18
C ASN A 81 14.40 8.51 2.44
N ILE A 82 14.33 8.75 1.13
CA ILE A 82 13.25 8.29 0.26
C ILE A 82 13.19 6.76 0.20
N ASP A 83 14.33 6.08 0.09
CA ASP A 83 14.36 4.61 0.07
C ASP A 83 13.88 4.02 1.39
N ILE A 84 14.31 4.61 2.51
CA ILE A 84 13.83 4.20 3.84
C ILE A 84 12.33 4.48 3.99
N ALA A 85 11.83 5.60 3.45
CA ALA A 85 10.42 5.92 3.46
C ALA A 85 9.61 4.87 2.69
N LYS A 86 10.08 4.48 1.51
CA LYS A 86 9.48 3.43 0.69
C LYS A 86 9.48 2.09 1.41
N ASP A 87 10.60 1.68 2.01
CA ASP A 87 10.72 0.44 2.76
C ASP A 87 9.73 0.39 3.94
N LYS A 88 9.65 1.47 4.73
CA LYS A 88 8.70 1.58 5.84
C LYS A 88 7.26 1.53 5.35
N CYS A 89 6.92 2.31 4.32
CA CYS A 89 5.58 2.30 3.75
C CYS A 89 5.20 0.90 3.24
N GLN A 90 6.12 0.21 2.56
CA GLN A 90 5.91 -1.15 2.09
C GLN A 90 5.70 -2.12 3.25
N GLY A 91 6.52 -2.03 4.30
CA GLY A 91 6.39 -2.90 5.49
C GLY A 91 5.02 -2.75 6.16
N TRP A 92 4.60 -1.52 6.44
CA TRP A 92 3.30 -1.26 7.05
C TRP A 92 2.12 -1.68 6.17
N LEU A 93 2.21 -1.51 4.84
CA LEU A 93 1.19 -2.00 3.92
C LEU A 93 1.14 -3.53 3.87
N SER A 94 2.29 -4.20 3.85
CA SER A 94 2.38 -5.66 3.89
C SER A 94 1.78 -6.24 5.18
N GLU A 95 1.96 -5.57 6.32
CA GLU A 95 1.30 -5.96 7.58
C GLU A 95 -0.23 -5.89 7.44
N VAL A 96 -0.75 -4.81 6.84
CA VAL A 96 -2.19 -4.64 6.61
C VAL A 96 -2.75 -5.70 5.66
N ASP A 97 -2.04 -6.01 4.57
CA ASP A 97 -2.52 -6.94 3.54
C ASP A 97 -2.47 -8.41 4.00
N ASN A 98 -1.45 -8.82 4.79
CA ASN A 98 -1.22 -10.23 5.10
C ASN A 98 -1.85 -10.74 6.40
N ASN A 99 -2.32 -9.85 7.28
CA ASN A 99 -2.71 -10.25 8.63
C ASN A 99 -4.21 -10.03 8.89
N LEU A 100 -4.99 -11.05 8.51
CA LEU A 100 -6.46 -11.09 8.62
C LEU A 100 -6.99 -10.92 10.06
N SER A 101 -6.13 -11.08 11.07
CA SER A 101 -6.46 -10.99 12.50
C SER A 101 -5.89 -9.74 13.19
N LEU A 102 -5.39 -8.75 12.44
CA LEU A 102 -4.96 -7.46 13.01
C LEU A 102 -6.13 -6.73 13.70
N ASP A 103 -5.86 -6.17 14.89
CA ASP A 103 -6.76 -5.19 15.53
C ASP A 103 -6.98 -4.01 14.57
N ILE A 104 -8.23 -3.63 14.36
CA ILE A 104 -8.65 -2.50 13.53
C ILE A 104 -7.88 -1.21 13.88
N ARG A 105 -7.55 -1.00 15.16
CA ARG A 105 -6.74 0.14 15.60
C ARG A 105 -5.35 0.12 14.97
N LYS A 106 -4.71 -1.06 14.92
CA LYS A 106 -3.37 -1.21 14.36
C LYS A 106 -3.38 -1.05 12.84
N ILE A 107 -4.44 -1.50 12.17
CA ILE A 107 -4.65 -1.28 10.74
C ILE A 107 -4.67 0.21 10.43
N TYR A 108 -5.51 0.98 11.13
CA TYR A 108 -5.56 2.43 10.93
C TYR A 108 -4.26 3.11 11.32
N GLU A 109 -3.60 2.70 12.41
CA GLU A 109 -2.28 3.23 12.79
C GLU A 109 -1.26 3.08 11.65
N ASN A 110 -1.14 1.87 11.08
CA ASN A 110 -0.22 1.60 9.97
C ASN A 110 -0.60 2.41 8.72
N LEU A 111 -1.89 2.49 8.37
CA LEU A 111 -2.34 3.29 7.23
C LEU A 111 -2.05 4.79 7.42
N TYR A 112 -2.25 5.34 8.63
CA TYR A 112 -1.90 6.73 8.91
C TYR A 112 -0.39 6.98 8.84
N LYS A 113 0.43 6.06 9.35
CA LYS A 113 1.89 6.12 9.20
C LYS A 113 2.30 6.18 7.73
N VAL A 114 1.71 5.35 6.86
CA VAL A 114 1.95 5.38 5.42
C VAL A 114 1.51 6.72 4.81
N ILE A 115 0.32 7.22 5.15
CA ILE A 115 -0.21 8.48 4.59
C ILE A 115 0.69 9.67 4.96
N ILE A 116 1.11 9.78 6.22
CA ILE A 116 1.99 10.85 6.69
C ILE A 116 3.32 10.77 5.95
N LEU A 117 3.96 9.60 5.96
CA LEU A 117 5.29 9.44 5.41
C LEU A 117 5.31 9.59 3.89
N SER A 118 4.32 9.04 3.21
CA SER A 118 4.18 9.21 1.76
C SER A 118 3.87 10.65 1.35
N SER A 119 3.24 11.44 2.22
CA SER A 119 3.06 12.88 1.98
C SER A 119 4.33 13.69 2.18
N GLU A 120 5.19 13.31 3.12
CA GLU A 120 6.45 14.02 3.39
C GLU A 120 7.49 13.80 2.27
N TYR A 121 7.48 12.62 1.66
CA TYR A 121 8.47 12.20 0.65
C TYR A 121 7.89 12.07 -0.77
N ASP A 122 6.72 12.64 -1.04
CA ASP A 122 6.03 12.61 -2.34
C ASP A 122 5.89 11.20 -2.96
N LEU A 123 5.56 10.21 -2.12
CA LEU A 123 5.43 8.81 -2.51
C LEU A 123 3.99 8.49 -2.95
N ILE A 124 3.58 9.08 -4.09
CA ILE A 124 2.21 9.07 -4.61
C ILE A 124 1.58 7.67 -4.62
N LYS A 125 2.27 6.67 -5.16
CA LYS A 125 1.81 5.27 -5.21
C LYS A 125 1.42 4.70 -3.84
N TYR A 126 2.23 4.96 -2.81
CA TYR A 126 1.99 4.45 -1.46
C TYR A 126 0.81 5.17 -0.80
N ARG A 127 0.69 6.48 -1.05
CA ARG A 127 -0.43 7.29 -0.57
C ARG A 127 -1.76 6.81 -1.16
N ALA A 128 -1.81 6.61 -2.47
CA ALA A 128 -2.98 6.10 -3.17
C ALA A 128 -3.44 4.75 -2.58
N ARG A 129 -2.49 3.81 -2.43
CA ARG A 129 -2.75 2.48 -1.87
C ARG A 129 -3.26 2.54 -0.44
N ALA A 130 -2.66 3.36 0.43
CA ALA A 130 -3.08 3.48 1.82
C ALA A 130 -4.48 4.06 1.96
N LEU A 131 -4.81 5.09 1.18
CA LEU A 131 -6.15 5.70 1.15
C LEU A 131 -7.21 4.72 0.64
N TYR A 132 -6.88 3.97 -0.42
CA TYR A 132 -7.75 2.92 -0.93
C TYR A 132 -8.03 1.84 0.13
N LEU A 133 -6.99 1.33 0.80
CA LEU A 133 -7.15 0.35 1.88
C LEU A 133 -7.98 0.91 3.04
N LYS A 134 -7.73 2.16 3.43
CA LYS A 134 -8.54 2.86 4.44
C LYS A 134 -10.02 2.86 4.06
N GLY A 135 -10.33 3.18 2.79
CA GLY A 135 -11.68 3.13 2.23
C GLY A 135 -12.31 1.74 2.31
N LYS A 136 -11.55 0.70 1.96
CA LYS A 136 -12.00 -0.70 2.08
C LYS A 136 -12.34 -1.06 3.53
N TYR A 137 -11.51 -0.68 4.49
CA TYR A 137 -11.79 -0.95 5.91
C TYR A 137 -12.98 -0.13 6.42
N SER A 138 -13.15 1.11 5.98
CA SER A 138 -14.36 1.89 6.29
C SER A 138 -15.62 1.19 5.76
N LEU A 139 -15.57 0.66 4.52
CA LEU A 139 -16.66 -0.09 3.92
C LEU A 139 -16.99 -1.38 4.68
N LEU A 140 -15.96 -2.16 5.08
CA LEU A 140 -16.15 -3.37 5.89
C LEU A 140 -16.81 -3.08 7.25
N ASN A 141 -16.62 -1.87 7.78
CA ASN A 141 -17.24 -1.41 9.02
C ASN A 141 -18.54 -0.61 8.77
N SER A 142 -19.14 -0.74 7.57
CA SER A 142 -20.37 -0.05 7.15
C SER A 142 -20.35 1.47 7.25
N ARG A 143 -19.16 2.09 7.25
CA ARG A 143 -18.97 3.55 7.24
C ARG A 143 -18.94 4.04 5.79
N TYR A 144 -20.08 4.03 5.14
CA TYR A 144 -20.21 4.28 3.70
C TYR A 144 -19.69 5.66 3.26
N GLU A 145 -20.06 6.73 3.97
CA GLU A 145 -19.61 8.10 3.65
C GLU A 145 -18.09 8.24 3.79
N CYS A 146 -17.52 7.68 4.86
CA CYS A 146 -16.07 7.65 5.07
C CYS A 146 -15.37 6.86 3.96
N ALA A 147 -15.94 5.72 3.55
CA ALA A 147 -15.40 4.89 2.48
C ALA A 147 -15.36 5.65 1.16
N ILE A 148 -16.47 6.29 0.76
CA ILE A 148 -16.55 7.10 -0.46
C ILE A 148 -15.51 8.23 -0.42
N THR A 149 -15.44 8.98 0.69
CA THR A 149 -14.47 10.08 0.83
C THR A 149 -13.03 9.58 0.62
N GLN A 150 -12.67 8.48 1.27
CA GLN A 150 -11.32 7.90 1.17
C GLN A 150 -11.02 7.31 -0.21
N PHE A 151 -12.03 6.74 -0.87
CA PHE A 151 -11.91 6.28 -2.25
C PHE A 151 -11.71 7.45 -3.23
N LEU A 152 -12.44 8.54 -3.07
CA LEU A 152 -12.26 9.75 -3.88
C LEU A 152 -10.89 10.40 -3.64
N GLU A 153 -10.39 10.41 -2.39
CA GLU A 153 -9.02 10.85 -2.11
C GLU A 153 -7.99 9.96 -2.83
N ALA A 154 -8.15 8.64 -2.79
CA ALA A 154 -7.26 7.71 -3.50
C ALA A 154 -7.32 7.88 -5.03
N LEU A 155 -8.50 8.21 -5.58
CA LEU A 155 -8.71 8.44 -7.01
C LEU A 155 -7.80 9.55 -7.56
N ILE A 156 -7.61 10.62 -6.80
CA ILE A 156 -6.74 11.75 -7.18
C ILE A 156 -5.31 11.26 -7.44
N TYR A 157 -4.77 10.46 -6.51
CA TYR A 157 -3.39 9.96 -6.59
C TYR A 157 -3.22 8.86 -7.65
N TYR A 158 -4.19 7.96 -7.79
CA TYR A 158 -4.15 6.99 -8.91
C TYR A 158 -4.26 7.69 -10.27
N GLY A 159 -4.99 8.80 -10.35
CA GLY A 159 -5.03 9.67 -11.53
C GLY A 159 -3.67 10.27 -11.88
N GLN A 160 -2.93 10.78 -10.90
CA GLN A 160 -1.58 11.34 -11.09
C GLN A 160 -0.59 10.32 -11.66
N GLU A 161 -0.69 9.05 -11.24
CA GLU A 161 0.16 7.96 -11.71
C GLU A 161 -0.32 7.35 -13.05
N ASN A 162 -1.45 7.80 -13.60
CA ASN A 162 -2.16 7.16 -14.70
C ASN A 162 -2.42 5.65 -14.44
N ASP A 163 -2.65 5.28 -13.18
CA ASP A 163 -2.93 3.90 -12.79
C ASP A 163 -4.40 3.57 -13.05
N TYR A 164 -4.71 3.25 -14.31
CA TYR A 164 -6.06 2.88 -14.74
C TYR A 164 -6.61 1.66 -13.98
N ASN A 165 -5.75 0.74 -13.54
CA ASN A 165 -6.17 -0.40 -12.72
C ASN A 165 -6.65 0.08 -11.34
N GLY A 166 -5.87 0.95 -10.68
CA GLY A 166 -6.26 1.57 -9.41
C GLY A 166 -7.56 2.37 -9.53
N ILE A 167 -7.70 3.18 -10.58
CA ILE A 167 -8.90 3.97 -10.85
C ILE A 167 -10.13 3.07 -11.04
N SER A 168 -10.01 2.00 -11.84
CA SER A 168 -11.09 1.04 -12.07
C SER A 168 -11.53 0.37 -10.76
N GLU A 169 -10.58 -0.04 -9.91
CA GLU A 169 -10.86 -0.63 -8.59
C GLU A 169 -11.57 0.35 -7.65
N ILE A 170 -11.23 1.64 -7.70
CA ILE A 170 -11.90 2.69 -6.94
C ILE A 170 -13.37 2.82 -7.36
N TYR A 171 -13.65 2.97 -8.65
CA TYR A 171 -15.03 3.07 -9.13
C TYR A 171 -15.84 1.81 -8.80
N LYS A 172 -15.25 0.62 -8.94
CA LYS A 172 -15.89 -0.63 -8.51
C LYS A 172 -16.22 -0.58 -7.02
N SER A 173 -15.30 -0.11 -6.19
CA SER A 173 -15.50 -0.05 -4.74
C SER A 173 -16.58 0.96 -4.34
N ILE A 174 -16.65 2.12 -5.00
CA ILE A 174 -17.75 3.09 -4.82
C ILE A 174 -19.08 2.48 -5.29
N GLY A 175 -19.10 1.78 -6.42
CA GLY A 175 -20.29 1.05 -6.89
C GLY A 175 -20.78 0.03 -5.86
N LYS A 176 -19.88 -0.70 -5.19
CA LYS A 176 -20.24 -1.61 -4.08
C LYS A 176 -20.86 -0.85 -2.90
N VAL A 177 -20.38 0.35 -2.58
CA VAL A 177 -20.97 1.18 -1.51
C VAL A 177 -22.43 1.50 -1.84
N TYR A 178 -22.70 2.06 -3.02
CA TYR A 178 -24.06 2.38 -3.45
C TYR A 178 -24.95 1.14 -3.55
N TYR A 179 -24.41 0.02 -4.01
CA TYR A 179 -25.13 -1.26 -4.02
C TYR A 179 -25.58 -1.68 -2.61
N LEU A 180 -24.68 -1.61 -1.62
CA LEU A 180 -25.01 -1.91 -0.22
C LEU A 180 -26.02 -0.93 0.39
N GLN A 181 -26.06 0.31 -0.10
CA GLN A 181 -27.07 1.32 0.25
C GLN A 181 -28.39 1.13 -0.52
N LYS A 182 -28.51 0.10 -1.37
CA LYS A 182 -29.66 -0.18 -2.25
C LYS A 182 -29.92 0.90 -3.30
N GLU A 183 -28.92 1.73 -3.60
CA GLU A 183 -28.95 2.72 -4.66
C GLU A 183 -28.45 2.11 -5.98
N TYR A 184 -29.20 1.13 -6.49
CA TYR A 184 -28.76 0.28 -7.60
C TYR A 184 -28.45 1.03 -8.90
N LYS A 185 -29.22 2.09 -9.22
CA LYS A 185 -28.97 2.93 -10.39
C LYS A 185 -27.63 3.65 -10.29
N GLN A 186 -27.31 4.22 -9.13
CA GLN A 186 -26.04 4.87 -8.85
C GLN A 186 -24.89 3.86 -8.89
N ALA A 187 -25.09 2.68 -8.30
CA ALA A 187 -24.12 1.59 -8.34
C ALA A 187 -23.76 1.21 -9.80
N LEU A 188 -24.76 1.05 -10.66
CA LEU A 188 -24.57 0.77 -12.09
C LEU A 188 -23.74 1.84 -12.80
N ILE A 189 -23.94 3.13 -12.50
CA ILE A 189 -23.12 4.21 -13.06
C ILE A 189 -21.64 3.99 -12.75
N TYR A 190 -21.32 3.72 -11.48
CA TYR A 190 -19.93 3.50 -11.05
C TYR A 190 -19.34 2.18 -11.58
N PHE A 191 -20.13 1.12 -11.69
CA PHE A 191 -19.67 -0.11 -12.32
C PHE A 191 -19.39 0.06 -13.82
N ASN A 192 -20.20 0.84 -14.53
CA ASN A 192 -19.96 1.17 -15.93
C ASN A 192 -18.70 2.05 -16.09
N LEU A 193 -18.49 3.02 -15.20
CA LEU A 193 -17.25 3.81 -15.17
C LEU A 193 -16.04 2.92 -14.94
N SER A 194 -16.12 1.99 -13.99
CA SER A 194 -15.05 1.02 -13.70
C SER A 194 -14.66 0.18 -14.92
N ASP A 195 -15.64 -0.34 -15.67
CA ASP A 195 -15.42 -1.13 -16.89
C ASP A 195 -14.80 -0.27 -18.01
N SER A 196 -15.31 0.96 -18.21
CA SER A 196 -14.81 1.88 -19.24
C SER A 196 -13.35 2.31 -19.02
N ILE A 197 -12.92 2.43 -17.75
CA ILE A 197 -11.53 2.75 -17.42
C ILE A 197 -10.63 1.54 -17.66
N LEU A 198 -11.11 0.32 -17.39
CA LEU A 198 -10.34 -0.89 -17.59
C LEU A 198 -9.99 -1.11 -19.07
N GLU A 199 -10.82 -0.63 -20.00
CA GLU A 199 -10.50 -0.64 -21.45
C GLU A 199 -9.28 0.22 -21.80
N LYS A 200 -8.98 1.23 -20.99
CA LYS A 200 -7.79 2.08 -21.15
C LYS A 200 -6.54 1.46 -20.52
N SER A 201 -6.68 0.39 -19.74
CA SER A 201 -5.56 -0.35 -19.17
C SER A 201 -4.81 -1.14 -20.26
N LYS A 202 -3.48 -1.08 -20.26
CA LYS A 202 -2.63 -1.90 -21.15
C LYS A 202 -2.75 -3.41 -20.90
N LEU A 203 -3.23 -3.79 -19.72
CA LEU A 203 -3.42 -5.17 -19.30
C LEU A 203 -4.89 -5.34 -18.92
N VAL A 204 -5.67 -5.92 -19.82
CA VAL A 204 -7.07 -6.28 -19.56
C VAL A 204 -7.06 -7.59 -18.79
N ASP A 205 -7.23 -7.49 -17.47
CA ASP A 205 -7.45 -8.64 -16.61
C ASP A 205 -8.92 -9.08 -16.74
N SER A 206 -9.14 -10.21 -17.43
CA SER A 206 -10.46 -10.79 -17.64
C SER A 206 -11.19 -11.06 -16.32
N SER A 207 -10.48 -11.38 -15.25
CA SER A 207 -11.06 -11.64 -13.92
C SER A 207 -11.68 -10.38 -13.32
N LYS A 208 -11.01 -9.22 -13.43
CA LYS A 208 -11.54 -7.94 -12.93
C LYS A 208 -12.79 -7.51 -13.69
N ARG A 209 -12.79 -7.67 -15.02
CA ARG A 209 -13.97 -7.39 -15.85
C ARG A 209 -15.14 -8.29 -15.45
N ASN A 210 -14.88 -9.57 -15.19
CA ASN A 210 -15.89 -10.52 -14.75
C ASN A 210 -16.50 -10.12 -13.39
N GLU A 211 -15.68 -9.63 -12.44
CA GLU A 211 -16.18 -9.12 -11.16
C GLU A 211 -17.09 -7.89 -11.34
N ILE A 212 -16.73 -6.95 -12.23
CA ILE A 212 -17.57 -5.77 -12.50
C ILE A 212 -18.90 -6.19 -13.14
N LYS A 213 -18.88 -7.10 -14.12
CA LYS A 213 -20.09 -7.65 -14.75
C LYS A 213 -20.99 -8.36 -13.72
N TYR A 214 -20.39 -9.11 -12.80
CA TYR A 214 -21.10 -9.75 -11.69
C TYR A 214 -21.89 -8.73 -10.86
N TYR A 215 -21.26 -7.63 -10.44
CA TYR A 215 -21.97 -6.62 -9.64
C TYR A 215 -23.04 -5.88 -10.45
N ARG A 216 -22.83 -5.68 -11.75
CA ARG A 216 -23.88 -5.13 -12.62
C ARG A 216 -25.09 -6.07 -12.70
N ALA A 217 -24.86 -7.37 -12.89
CA ALA A 217 -25.92 -8.37 -12.92
C ALA A 217 -26.70 -8.41 -11.60
N LEU A 218 -26.00 -8.31 -10.46
CA LEU A 218 -26.63 -8.16 -9.14
C LEU A 218 -27.54 -6.94 -9.06
N CYS A 219 -27.09 -5.77 -9.55
CA CYS A 219 -27.94 -4.58 -9.56
C CYS A 219 -29.22 -4.76 -10.39
N TYR A 220 -29.14 -5.41 -11.56
CA TYR A 220 -30.33 -5.65 -12.38
C TYR A 220 -31.27 -6.68 -11.73
N HIS A 221 -30.73 -7.74 -11.14
CA HIS A 221 -31.50 -8.72 -10.39
C HIS A 221 -32.26 -8.07 -9.23
N ASP A 222 -31.59 -7.27 -8.40
CA ASP A 222 -32.20 -6.58 -7.27
C ASP A 222 -33.18 -5.45 -7.68
N MET A 223 -33.22 -5.11 -8.98
CA MET A 223 -34.18 -4.21 -9.61
C MET A 223 -35.30 -4.95 -10.35
N ASP A 224 -35.42 -6.27 -10.19
CA ASP A 224 -36.37 -7.15 -10.88
C ASP A 224 -36.20 -7.25 -12.41
N ASP A 225 -35.02 -6.89 -12.94
CA ASP A 225 -34.66 -7.04 -14.36
C ASP A 225 -33.77 -8.28 -14.59
N ASP A 226 -34.34 -9.43 -14.31
CA ASP A 226 -33.66 -10.73 -14.46
C ASP A 226 -33.25 -11.04 -15.90
N ALA A 227 -33.97 -10.49 -16.88
CA ALA A 227 -33.64 -10.66 -18.29
C ALA A 227 -32.27 -10.03 -18.60
N MET A 228 -32.04 -8.81 -18.11
CA MET A 228 -30.76 -8.13 -18.29
C MET A 228 -29.65 -8.77 -17.45
N ALA A 229 -29.95 -9.20 -16.22
CA ALA A 229 -28.99 -9.90 -15.36
C ALA A 229 -28.47 -11.19 -16.04
N LYS A 230 -29.36 -12.03 -16.57
CA LYS A 230 -29.01 -13.27 -17.30
C LYS A 230 -28.17 -12.99 -18.54
N ARG A 231 -28.51 -11.95 -19.31
CA ARG A 231 -27.74 -11.54 -20.49
C ARG A 231 -26.29 -11.19 -20.11
N ILE A 232 -26.10 -10.40 -19.06
CA ILE A 232 -24.77 -9.99 -18.59
C ILE A 232 -23.95 -11.19 -18.13
N ILE A 233 -24.55 -12.13 -17.39
CA ILE A 233 -23.87 -13.33 -16.87
C ILE A 233 -23.46 -14.27 -18.02
N LYS A 234 -24.29 -14.42 -19.06
CA LYS A 234 -23.98 -15.24 -20.24
C LYS A 234 -22.73 -14.75 -20.98
N ASP A 235 -22.45 -13.45 -20.91
CA ASP A 235 -21.27 -12.81 -21.51
C ASP A 235 -20.01 -12.89 -20.60
N VAL A 236 -20.05 -13.63 -19.49
CA VAL A 236 -18.93 -13.84 -18.57
C VAL A 236 -18.38 -15.25 -18.73
N ASN A 237 -17.08 -15.40 -19.04
CA ASN A 237 -16.42 -16.71 -19.00
C ASN A 237 -16.41 -17.23 -17.55
N MET A 238 -17.06 -18.37 -17.32
CA MET A 238 -17.31 -18.98 -16.01
C MET A 238 -16.09 -19.69 -15.41
N GLU A 239 -14.97 -18.98 -15.25
CA GLU A 239 -13.79 -19.51 -14.54
C GLU A 239 -13.72 -19.04 -13.08
N ASN A 240 -14.53 -18.04 -12.70
CA ASN A 240 -14.52 -17.45 -11.36
C ASN A 240 -15.64 -18.04 -10.48
N LEU A 241 -15.26 -18.70 -9.38
CA LEU A 241 -16.18 -19.34 -8.43
C LEU A 241 -17.33 -18.44 -7.98
N LYS A 242 -17.07 -17.14 -7.74
CA LYS A 242 -18.09 -16.18 -7.33
C LYS A 242 -19.12 -15.89 -8.42
N VAL A 243 -18.69 -15.94 -9.69
CA VAL A 243 -19.58 -15.79 -10.84
C VAL A 243 -20.44 -17.04 -10.99
N MET A 244 -19.88 -18.23 -10.76
CA MET A 244 -20.63 -19.50 -10.75
C MET A 244 -21.69 -19.52 -9.64
N GLU A 245 -21.36 -19.12 -8.41
CA GLU A 245 -22.31 -19.05 -7.30
C GLU A 245 -23.50 -18.11 -7.58
N LEU A 246 -23.29 -17.01 -8.32
CA LEU A 246 -24.39 -16.13 -8.72
C LEU A 246 -25.19 -16.67 -9.89
N ALA A 247 -24.53 -17.27 -10.89
CA ALA A 247 -25.22 -17.95 -11.97
C ALA A 247 -26.16 -19.03 -11.41
N GLU A 248 -25.73 -19.78 -10.40
CA GLU A 248 -26.58 -20.75 -9.69
C GLU A 248 -27.74 -20.07 -8.95
N LYS A 249 -27.50 -18.98 -8.21
CA LYS A 249 -28.58 -18.23 -7.53
C LYS A 249 -29.62 -17.65 -8.49
N VAL A 250 -29.18 -17.06 -9.60
CA VAL A 250 -30.05 -16.46 -10.63
C VAL A 250 -30.81 -17.53 -11.42
N ASN A 251 -30.21 -18.72 -11.61
CA ASN A 251 -30.87 -19.84 -12.31
C ASN A 251 -31.83 -20.64 -11.41
N ASN A 252 -31.58 -20.74 -10.10
CA ASN A 252 -32.42 -21.51 -9.16
C ASN A 252 -33.77 -20.84 -8.83
N ILE A 253 -33.98 -19.57 -9.17
CA ILE A 253 -35.27 -18.88 -8.97
C ILE A 253 -36.37 -19.39 -9.91
N PHE A 254 -36.02 -20.15 -10.96
CA PHE A 254 -36.97 -20.71 -11.94
C PHE A 254 -37.02 -22.26 -11.94
N ALA A 255 -36.50 -22.91 -10.89
CA ALA A 255 -36.58 -24.37 -10.73
C ALA A 255 -37.82 -24.85 -9.93
N ILE A 256 -38.83 -23.99 -9.75
CA ILE A 256 -40.13 -24.32 -9.15
C ILE A 256 -41.24 -23.89 -10.10
#